data_AF-A0A0K8RJC9-F1
#
_entry.id   AF-A0A0K8RJC9-F1
#
_cell.length_a   1.000
_cell.length_b   1.000
_cell.length_c   1.000
_cell.angle_alpha   90.00
_cell.angle_beta   90.00
_cell.angle_gamma   90.00
#
_symmetry.space_group_name_H-M   'P 1'
#
loop_
_entity.id
_entity.type
_entity.pdbx_description
1 polymer ?
#
loop_
_entity_poly.entity_id
_entity_poly.type
_entity_poly.pdbx_seq_one_letter_code
_entity_poly.pdbx_strand_id
1 'polypeptide(L)'
;MAAKERLNTIKKHLQGSDPGAGDGSNATENGSCPAASFSTQTTIPRRRQDLLKWNGWGYKDSKFVVDGTTHHVSFTGDRYKIGNKTLPHFKSWVESALGS
;
A
#
# COMPACT_ATOMS: atom_id res chain seq x y z
N MET A 1 -3.23 19.48 -35.15
CA MET A 1 -2.71 20.19 -33.96
C MET A 1 -2.56 19.31 -32.70
N ALA A 2 -2.86 18.00 -32.73
CA ALA A 2 -2.79 17.15 -31.53
C ALA A 2 -1.37 16.73 -31.06
N ALA A 3 -0.38 16.72 -31.95
CA ALA A 3 0.98 16.26 -31.60
C ALA A 3 1.71 17.20 -30.62
N LYS A 4 1.49 18.51 -30.77
CA LYS A 4 2.13 19.54 -29.92
C LYS A 4 1.61 19.46 -28.48
N GLU A 5 0.32 19.19 -28.28
CA GLU A 5 -0.27 19.00 -26.96
C GLU A 5 0.29 17.79 -26.24
N ARG A 6 0.40 16.64 -26.93
CA ARG A 6 0.99 15.42 -26.36
C ARG A 6 2.44 15.61 -25.92
N LEU A 7 3.24 16.33 -26.71
CA LEU A 7 4.64 16.64 -26.35
C LEU A 7 4.71 17.54 -25.12
N ASN A 8 3.83 18.53 -25.00
CA ASN A 8 3.77 19.40 -23.83
C ASN A 8 3.36 18.64 -22.57
N THR A 9 2.42 17.69 -22.68
CA THR A 9 2.03 16.82 -21.57
C THR A 9 3.18 15.93 -21.11
N ILE A 10 3.93 15.32 -22.04
CA ILE A 10 5.11 14.49 -21.72
C ILE A 10 6.20 15.35 -21.07
N LYS A 11 6.47 16.54 -21.60
CA LYS A 11 7.45 17.48 -21.06
C LYS A 11 7.13 17.88 -19.62
N LYS A 12 5.86 18.16 -19.32
CA LYS A 12 5.38 18.48 -17.97
C LYS A 12 5.60 17.32 -16.98
N HIS A 13 5.40 16.08 -17.43
CA HIS A 13 5.58 14.90 -16.56
C HIS A 13 7.06 14.62 -16.25
N LEU A 14 7.97 14.87 -17.20
CA LEU A 14 9.42 14.77 -16.99
C LEU A 14 9.93 15.81 -15.98
N GLN A 15 9.35 17.00 -15.98
CA GLN A 15 9.74 18.08 -15.06
C GLN A 15 9.20 17.90 -13.63
N GLY A 16 8.19 17.05 -13.42
CA GLY A 16 7.55 16.82 -12.12
C GLY A 16 8.21 15.73 -11.26
N SER A 17 9.45 15.35 -11.53
CA SER A 17 10.17 14.31 -10.78
C SER A 17 11.40 14.88 -10.08
N ASP A 18 11.17 15.62 -9.00
CA ASP A 18 12.19 15.85 -7.98
C ASP A 18 11.60 15.51 -6.60
N PRO A 19 12.11 14.49 -5.87
CA PRO A 19 11.73 14.22 -4.50
C PRO A 19 12.73 14.92 -3.57
N GLY A 20 12.51 16.19 -3.28
CA GLY A 20 13.31 16.89 -2.28
C GLY A 20 13.05 18.37 -2.17
N ALA A 21 13.11 18.86 -0.92
CA ALA A 21 13.05 20.25 -0.47
C ALA A 21 11.65 20.91 -0.39
N GLY A 22 11.19 21.13 0.84
CA GLY A 22 10.13 22.09 1.13
C GLY A 22 10.64 23.53 1.04
N ASP A 23 9.72 24.48 0.93
CA ASP A 23 9.48 25.58 1.87
C ASP A 23 8.41 26.52 1.27
N GLY A 24 7.61 27.16 2.12
CA GLY A 24 6.47 27.98 1.70
C GLY A 24 6.87 29.37 1.22
N SER A 25 6.03 29.99 0.37
CA SER A 25 5.47 31.34 0.58
C SER A 25 4.70 31.87 -0.64
N ASN A 26 3.43 32.20 -0.38
CA ASN A 26 2.53 33.22 -0.94
C ASN A 26 2.40 33.45 -2.45
N ALA A 27 1.20 33.16 -2.98
CA ALA A 27 0.64 33.83 -4.15
C ALA A 27 -0.77 34.37 -3.83
N THR A 28 -0.90 35.68 -4.03
CA THR A 28 -2.10 36.50 -3.92
C THR A 28 -3.28 35.95 -4.74
N GLU A 29 -4.44 36.03 -4.11
CA GLU A 29 -5.76 35.63 -4.58
C GLU A 29 -6.16 36.35 -5.89
N ASN A 30 -6.71 35.62 -6.86
CA ASN A 30 -7.93 35.97 -7.61
C ASN A 30 -8.19 34.97 -8.75
N GLY A 31 -9.29 34.21 -8.65
CA GLY A 31 -9.94 33.59 -9.82
C GLY A 31 -10.23 32.10 -9.72
N SER A 32 -11.52 31.81 -9.49
CA SER A 32 -12.26 30.62 -9.94
C SER A 32 -12.02 29.27 -9.26
N CYS A 33 -13.17 28.66 -8.92
CA CYS A 33 -13.45 27.33 -8.37
C CYS A 33 -12.58 26.89 -7.17
N PRO A 34 -13.17 26.59 -5.99
CA PRO A 34 -12.45 25.86 -4.97
C PRO A 34 -12.30 24.44 -5.51
N ALA A 35 -11.29 24.20 -6.34
CA ALA A 35 -10.59 22.94 -6.36
C ALA A 35 -10.02 22.84 -4.95
N ALA A 36 -10.84 22.36 -4.02
CA ALA A 36 -10.37 21.91 -2.73
C ALA A 36 -9.19 21.02 -3.07
N SER A 37 -7.99 21.52 -2.76
CA SER A 37 -6.78 20.75 -2.80
C SER A 37 -6.91 19.76 -1.66
N PHE A 38 -7.79 18.79 -1.85
CA PHE A 38 -7.61 17.49 -1.28
C PHE A 38 -6.28 17.06 -1.88
N SER A 39 -5.18 17.35 -1.16
CA SER A 39 -4.11 16.37 -1.14
C SER A 39 -4.83 15.15 -0.61
N THR A 40 -5.37 14.34 -1.52
CA THR A 40 -5.70 12.97 -1.23
C THR A 40 -4.34 12.39 -0.90
N GLN A 41 -3.92 12.55 0.36
CA GLN A 41 -2.85 11.78 0.94
C GLN A 41 -3.41 10.37 0.88
N THR A 42 -3.18 9.74 -0.26
CA THR A 42 -3.52 8.35 -0.44
C THR A 42 -2.72 7.66 0.64
N THR A 43 -3.40 7.11 1.65
CA THR A 43 -2.76 6.37 2.74
C THR A 43 -1.88 5.23 2.21
N ILE A 44 -2.11 4.84 0.95
CA ILE A 44 -1.34 3.87 0.21
C ILE A 44 -0.12 4.56 -0.46
N PRO A 45 1.12 4.13 -0.15
CA PRO A 45 2.34 4.67 -0.76
C PRO A 45 2.37 4.56 -2.28
N ARG A 46 3.09 5.49 -2.95
CA ARG A 46 3.36 5.44 -4.41
C ARG A 46 4.01 4.11 -4.83
N ARG A 47 4.96 3.61 -4.04
CA ARG A 47 5.57 2.29 -4.20
C ARG A 47 4.91 1.29 -3.27
N ARG A 48 3.83 0.68 -3.74
CA ARG A 48 3.01 -0.24 -2.94
C ARG A 48 3.80 -1.45 -2.44
N GLN A 49 4.77 -1.90 -3.22
CA GLN A 49 5.63 -3.02 -2.87
C GLN A 49 6.49 -2.76 -1.64
N ASP A 50 6.61 -1.54 -1.13
CA ASP A 50 7.37 -1.29 0.11
C ASP A 50 6.58 -1.80 1.33
N LEU A 51 5.25 -1.76 1.26
CA LEU A 51 4.33 -2.05 2.37
C LEU A 51 3.45 -3.29 2.13
N LEU A 52 3.02 -3.53 0.89
CA LEU A 52 2.20 -4.67 0.49
C LEU A 52 3.05 -5.80 -0.11
N LYS A 53 2.55 -7.04 -0.03
CA LYS A 53 3.15 -8.17 -0.75
C LYS A 53 2.95 -7.97 -2.25
N TRP A 54 3.98 -8.22 -3.05
CA TRP A 54 3.92 -8.05 -4.50
C TRP A 54 3.23 -9.23 -5.22
N ASN A 55 3.25 -10.41 -4.61
CA ASN A 55 2.79 -11.69 -5.16
C ASN A 55 1.61 -12.30 -4.38
N GLY A 56 0.85 -11.49 -3.67
CA GLY A 56 -0.22 -12.02 -2.82
C GLY A 56 -1.01 -10.93 -2.12
N TRP A 57 -1.82 -11.36 -1.16
CA TRP A 57 -2.73 -10.47 -0.47
C TRP A 57 -2.09 -9.79 0.75
N GLY A 58 -2.43 -8.51 0.92
CA GLY A 58 -2.23 -7.74 2.13
C GLY A 58 -0.80 -7.27 2.40
N TYR A 59 -0.58 -6.86 3.65
CA TYR A 59 0.68 -6.31 4.14
C TYR A 59 1.77 -7.38 4.26
N LYS A 60 3.04 -6.98 4.11
CA LYS A 60 4.18 -7.90 4.27
C LYS A 60 4.31 -8.49 5.67
N ASP A 61 3.94 -7.71 6.69
CA ASP A 61 3.98 -8.07 8.10
C ASP A 61 2.92 -9.13 8.50
N SER A 62 1.90 -9.32 7.66
CA SER A 62 0.67 -10.05 8.01
C SER A 62 0.58 -11.35 7.19
N LYS A 63 1.03 -12.48 7.73
CA LYS A 63 0.99 -13.80 7.07
C LYS A 63 0.83 -14.94 8.06
N PHE A 64 0.34 -16.08 7.57
CA PHE A 64 0.36 -17.32 8.34
C PHE A 64 1.74 -17.96 8.26
N VAL A 65 2.23 -18.47 9.39
CA VAL A 65 3.47 -19.22 9.51
C VAL A 65 3.20 -20.50 10.28
N VAL A 66 3.92 -21.57 9.94
CA VAL A 66 3.85 -22.85 10.66
C VAL A 66 5.07 -22.93 11.56
N ASP A 67 4.86 -23.24 12.83
CA ASP A 67 5.95 -23.54 13.75
C ASP A 67 6.57 -24.92 13.40
N GLY A 68 7.89 -24.99 13.34
CA GLY A 68 8.61 -26.21 12.96
C GLY A 68 8.52 -27.32 14.00
N THR A 69 8.33 -26.99 15.27
CA THR A 69 8.28 -27.98 16.36
C THR A 69 6.86 -28.38 16.70
N THR A 70 5.96 -27.42 16.94
CA THR A 70 4.58 -27.72 17.34
C THR A 70 3.65 -27.99 16.15
N HIS A 71 4.08 -27.65 14.93
CA HIS A 71 3.24 -27.66 13.73
C HIS A 71 1.95 -26.83 13.84
N HIS A 72 1.87 -25.94 14.83
CA HIS A 72 0.76 -25.00 14.93
C HIS A 72 0.94 -23.85 13.95
N VAL A 73 -0.19 -23.29 13.51
CA VAL A 73 -0.20 -22.13 12.63
C VAL A 73 -0.36 -20.87 13.47
N SER A 74 0.45 -19.86 13.19
CA SER A 74 0.35 -18.54 13.83
C SER A 74 0.22 -17.45 12.77
N PHE A 75 -0.45 -16.35 13.10
CA PHE A 75 -0.55 -15.19 12.21
C PHE A 75 0.39 -14.07 12.69
N THR A 76 1.26 -13.56 11.82
CA THR A 76 2.28 -12.58 12.20
C THR A 76 1.76 -11.14 12.20
N GLY A 77 2.43 -10.28 12.99
CA GLY A 77 2.22 -8.83 13.00
C GLY A 77 1.06 -8.39 13.91
N ASP A 78 1.02 -7.11 14.28
CA ASP A 78 0.08 -6.56 15.28
C ASP A 78 -1.12 -5.82 14.67
N ARG A 79 -1.23 -5.80 13.34
CA ARG A 79 -2.27 -5.06 12.62
C ARG A 79 -3.67 -5.62 12.89
N TYR A 80 -3.77 -6.91 13.18
CA TYR A 80 -5.03 -7.60 13.40
C TYR A 80 -5.06 -8.22 14.79
N LYS A 81 -6.24 -8.36 15.39
CA LYS A 81 -6.40 -8.95 16.74
C LYS A 81 -5.99 -10.43 16.84
N ILE A 82 -5.88 -11.12 15.70
CA ILE A 82 -5.36 -12.48 15.58
C ILE A 82 -3.84 -12.53 15.45
N GLY A 83 -3.23 -11.35 15.28
CA GLY A 83 -1.80 -11.14 15.22
C GLY A 83 -1.08 -11.68 16.45
N ASN A 84 0.06 -12.31 16.20
CA ASN A 84 0.94 -12.94 17.18
C ASN A 84 0.24 -13.98 18.09
N LYS A 85 -0.90 -14.54 17.63
CA LYS A 85 -1.61 -15.62 18.31
C LYS A 85 -1.41 -16.93 17.57
N THR A 86 -1.26 -18.00 18.34
CA THR A 86 -1.22 -19.38 17.85
C THR A 86 -2.64 -19.90 17.65
N LEU A 87 -2.87 -20.56 16.52
CA LEU A 87 -4.13 -21.17 16.12
C LEU A 87 -3.96 -22.70 16.09
N PRO A 88 -3.99 -23.37 17.26
CA PRO A 88 -3.60 -24.78 17.37
C PRO A 88 -4.49 -25.73 16.56
N HIS A 89 -5.79 -25.42 16.44
CA HIS A 89 -6.75 -26.27 15.73
C HIS A 89 -6.86 -25.95 14.23
N PHE A 90 -6.20 -24.90 13.74
CA PHE A 90 -6.39 -24.45 12.36
C PHE A 90 -5.92 -25.48 11.34
N LYS A 91 -4.75 -26.09 11.56
CA LYS A 91 -4.23 -27.16 10.70
C LYS A 91 -5.21 -28.33 10.59
N SER A 92 -5.66 -28.85 11.74
CA SER A 92 -6.60 -29.98 11.80
C SER A 92 -7.93 -29.67 11.10
N TRP A 93 -8.43 -28.44 11.23
CA TRP A 93 -9.63 -28.01 10.49
C TRP A 93 -9.39 -28.01 8.97
N VAL A 94 -8.26 -27.49 8.50
CA VAL A 94 -7.92 -27.48 7.06
C VAL A 94 -7.84 -28.90 6.51
N GLU A 95 -7.14 -29.81 7.20
CA GLU A 95 -7.00 -31.22 6.81
C GLU A 95 -8.37 -31.91 6.73
N SER A 96 -9.24 -31.66 7.72
CA SER A 96 -10.60 -32.19 7.72
C SER A 96 -11.49 -31.59 6.62
N ALA A 97 -11.31 -30.31 6.28
CA ALA A 97 -12.19 -29.60 5.34
C ALA A 97 -11.81 -29.84 3.87
N LEU A 98 -10.52 -29.92 3.58
CA LEU A 98 -10.00 -30.04 2.21
C LEU A 98 -9.65 -31.48 1.82
N GLY A 99 -9.60 -32.40 2.79
CA GLY A 99 -9.28 -33.80 2.57
C GLY A 99 -7.78 -34.00 2.37
N SER A 100 -7.20 -34.88 3.19
CA SER A 100 -5.89 -35.48 2.97
C SER A 100 -6.03 -36.78 2.19
#